data_AF-A0A6B2TL40-F1
#
_entry.id   AF-A0A6B2TL40-F1
#
_cell.length_a   1.000
_cell.length_b   1.000
_cell.length_c   1.000
_cell.angle_alpha   90.00
_cell.angle_beta   90.00
_cell.angle_gamma   90.00
#
_symmetry.space_group_name_H-M   'P 1'
#
loop_
_entity.id
_entity.type
_entity.pdbx_description
1 polymer ?
#
loop_
_entity_poly.entity_id
_entity_poly.type
_entity_poly.pdbx_seq_one_letter_code
_entity_poly.pdbx_strand_id
1 'polypeptide(L)'
;MLMWPFSVELRPMAEGPGQVSASSSVPVYERAHSKHSGPRLVTHYLDRLGIGQRWTQLGEQHGIKVVDRMIPPGHGWCRAMHVPEALWPDGADLCVRVEWFPDPEIEKGRLDLFEAHWRDRVAAVVMGLESVGFVVQLPGPKQSPTDRRGADLLVYRLVEGAAPVSLPADGWAHLERYRRRPPGWREGTPEGAVRDRLREAGMLSRVGGAAAYFARELDRFLWPPYSSEAAYVGWCPVEGASLKGYRLAMSRLDAFLHAAGYEVKVHPRPWALGDVPYVIAYRIAGEPRA
;
A
#
# COMPACT_ATOMS: atom_id res chain seq x y z
N MET A 1 -14.76 1.07 -37.10
CA MET A 1 -13.44 0.51 -36.77
C MET A 1 -12.43 1.64 -36.97
N LEU A 2 -12.17 2.42 -35.92
CA LEU A 2 -11.27 3.59 -35.95
C LEU A 2 -10.10 3.28 -35.02
N MET A 3 -8.94 2.95 -35.59
CA MET A 3 -7.67 2.89 -34.87
C MET A 3 -7.13 4.31 -34.73
N TRP A 4 -6.84 4.74 -33.50
CA TRP A 4 -6.06 5.94 -33.23
C TRP A 4 -4.67 5.51 -32.75
N PRO A 5 -3.58 5.87 -33.45
CA PRO A 5 -2.24 5.70 -32.91
C PRO A 5 -1.84 6.99 -32.19
N PHE A 6 -1.89 7.01 -30.86
CA PHE A 6 -1.17 8.01 -30.09
C PHE A 6 0.25 7.49 -29.83
N SER A 7 1.22 7.99 -30.61
CA SER A 7 2.62 7.95 -30.22
C SER A 7 2.84 9.07 -29.20
N VAL A 8 2.97 8.71 -27.92
CA VAL A 8 3.40 9.65 -26.88
C VAL A 8 4.92 9.74 -26.95
N GLU A 9 5.42 10.73 -27.68
CA GLU A 9 6.84 11.12 -27.58
C GLU A 9 7.08 11.76 -26.21
N LEU A 10 7.72 11.02 -25.30
CA LEU A 10 8.27 11.55 -24.07
C LEU A 10 9.44 12.47 -24.43
N ARG A 11 9.21 13.77 -24.54
CA ARG A 11 10.30 14.75 -24.65
C ARG A 11 11.08 14.79 -23.33
N PRO A 12 12.43 14.72 -23.35
CA PRO A 12 13.23 14.98 -22.17
C PRO A 12 13.03 16.44 -21.73
N MET A 13 12.59 16.64 -20.49
CA MET A 13 12.53 17.99 -19.90
C MET A 13 13.94 18.51 -19.68
N ALA A 14 14.17 19.78 -20.05
CA ALA A 14 15.43 20.49 -19.83
C ALA A 14 15.78 20.55 -18.33
N GLU A 15 17.07 20.37 -18.02
CA GLU A 15 17.61 20.39 -16.66
C GLU A 15 17.46 21.80 -16.04
N GLY A 16 16.61 21.91 -15.03
CA GLY A 16 16.49 23.10 -14.18
C GLY A 16 17.52 23.09 -13.05
N PRO A 17 17.89 24.25 -12.49
CA PRO A 17 18.92 24.35 -11.47
C PRO A 17 18.50 23.66 -10.17
N GLY A 18 19.32 22.74 -9.67
CA GLY A 18 19.17 22.11 -8.35
C GLY A 18 18.43 20.78 -8.31
N GLN A 19 18.23 20.11 -9.47
CA GLN A 19 17.64 18.78 -9.49
C GLN A 19 18.54 17.78 -8.74
N VAL A 20 18.02 17.20 -7.66
CA VAL A 20 18.66 16.02 -7.03
C VAL A 20 18.63 14.93 -8.09
N SER A 21 19.75 14.73 -8.77
CA SER A 21 19.87 13.76 -9.86
C SER A 21 19.46 12.39 -9.35
N ALA A 22 18.52 11.76 -10.05
CA ALA A 22 18.25 10.34 -9.85
C ALA A 22 19.61 9.62 -9.95
N SER A 23 19.96 8.84 -8.94
CA SER A 23 21.17 8.01 -8.99
C SER A 23 21.18 7.23 -10.30
N SER A 24 22.26 7.33 -11.07
CA SER A 24 22.38 6.70 -12.38
C SER A 24 22.35 5.17 -12.30
N SER A 25 22.72 4.61 -11.15
CA SER A 25 22.64 3.17 -10.89
C SER A 25 21.25 2.77 -10.40
N VAL A 26 20.69 1.71 -10.99
CA VAL A 26 19.45 1.08 -10.52
C VAL A 26 19.66 0.54 -9.10
N PRO A 27 18.83 0.90 -8.11
CA PRO A 27 18.93 0.37 -6.76
C PRO A 27 18.80 -1.15 -6.73
N VAL A 28 19.61 -1.82 -5.92
CA VAL A 28 19.49 -3.27 -5.72
C VAL A 28 18.29 -3.54 -4.82
N TYR A 29 17.39 -4.40 -5.27
CA TYR A 29 16.33 -4.94 -4.43
C TYR A 29 16.88 -6.07 -3.57
N GLU A 30 16.69 -5.94 -2.26
CA GLU A 30 17.07 -6.94 -1.27
C GLU A 30 15.82 -7.37 -0.51
N ARG A 31 15.39 -8.62 -0.72
CA ARG A 31 14.17 -9.15 -0.09
C ARG A 31 14.23 -9.16 1.44
N ALA A 32 15.41 -9.37 2.02
CA ALA A 32 15.62 -9.25 3.46
C ALA A 32 15.31 -7.84 4.00
N HIS A 33 15.48 -6.81 3.16
CA HIS A 33 15.21 -5.41 3.46
C HIS A 33 14.05 -4.86 2.62
N SER A 34 13.06 -5.70 2.29
CA SER A 34 11.96 -5.38 1.36
C SER A 34 11.21 -4.10 1.73
N LYS A 35 11.11 -3.79 3.03
CA LYS A 35 10.55 -2.53 3.57
C LYS A 35 11.18 -1.27 3.00
N HIS A 36 12.47 -1.31 2.67
CA HIS A 36 13.21 -0.14 2.20
C HIS A 36 13.68 -0.32 0.75
N SER A 37 14.18 -1.49 0.39
CA SER A 37 14.75 -1.76 -0.94
C SER A 37 13.67 -1.77 -2.04
N GLY A 38 12.48 -2.31 -1.76
CA GLY A 38 11.36 -2.38 -2.70
C GLY A 38 10.86 -0.99 -3.11
N PRO A 39 10.41 -0.14 -2.16
CA PRO A 39 10.00 1.23 -2.45
C PRO A 39 11.10 2.05 -3.14
N ARG A 40 12.37 1.89 -2.75
CA ARG A 40 13.49 2.59 -3.40
C ARG A 40 13.65 2.20 -4.88
N LEU A 41 13.55 0.91 -5.19
CA LEU A 41 13.62 0.43 -6.58
C LEU A 41 12.47 1.02 -7.42
N VAL A 42 11.23 0.95 -6.91
CA VAL A 42 10.07 1.46 -7.65
C VAL A 42 10.12 2.99 -7.79
N THR A 43 10.54 3.70 -6.74
CA THR A 43 10.77 5.16 -6.82
C THR A 43 11.80 5.52 -7.90
N HIS A 44 12.89 4.76 -8.04
CA HIS A 44 13.87 4.99 -9.12
C HIS A 44 13.20 4.92 -10.50
N TYR A 45 12.33 3.95 -10.76
CA TYR A 45 11.60 3.88 -12.03
C TYR A 45 10.58 5.00 -12.19
N LEU A 46 9.85 5.37 -11.14
CA LEU A 46 8.95 6.53 -11.17
C LEU A 46 9.70 7.82 -11.51
N ASP A 47 10.90 8.03 -10.95
CA ASP A 47 11.74 9.19 -11.24
C ASP A 47 12.22 9.22 -12.69
N ARG A 48 12.61 8.06 -13.25
CA ARG A 48 12.97 7.91 -14.66
C ARG A 48 11.80 8.13 -15.61
N LEU A 49 10.59 7.77 -15.19
CA LEU A 49 9.35 8.06 -15.91
C LEU A 49 8.89 9.52 -15.76
N GLY A 50 9.59 10.33 -14.96
CA GLY A 50 9.26 11.74 -14.75
C GLY A 50 8.04 11.99 -13.84
N ILE A 51 7.56 10.96 -13.15
CA ILE A 51 6.35 10.99 -12.32
C ILE A 51 6.65 10.71 -10.84
N GLY A 52 7.91 10.50 -10.47
CA GLY A 52 8.33 10.27 -9.08
C GLY A 52 8.31 11.53 -8.22
N GLN A 53 8.47 11.32 -6.92
CA GLN A 53 8.45 12.39 -5.92
C GLN A 53 9.76 13.19 -5.97
N ARG A 54 9.71 14.38 -6.57
CA ARG A 54 10.84 15.31 -6.61
C ARG A 54 10.70 16.38 -5.54
N TRP A 55 11.82 16.78 -4.96
CA TRP A 55 11.90 17.85 -3.98
C TRP A 55 12.83 18.95 -4.52
N THR A 56 12.46 20.20 -4.30
CA THR A 56 13.30 21.37 -4.52
C THR A 56 13.60 22.03 -3.17
N GLN A 57 14.81 22.55 -2.99
CA GLN A 57 15.14 23.35 -1.81
C GLN A 57 14.67 24.78 -2.06
N LEU A 58 13.69 25.24 -1.28
CA LEU A 58 13.19 26.62 -1.33
C LEU A 58 14.13 27.60 -0.61
N GLY A 59 14.90 27.10 0.35
CA GLY A 59 15.84 27.90 1.13
C GLY A 59 16.25 27.21 2.42
N GLU A 60 16.67 28.01 3.39
CA GLU A 60 17.03 27.57 4.73
C GLU A 60 16.45 28.57 5.73
N GLN A 61 15.78 28.05 6.76
CA GLN A 61 15.15 28.86 7.80
C GLN A 61 15.58 28.33 9.17
N HIS A 62 16.31 29.15 9.93
CA HIS A 62 16.87 28.78 11.26
C HIS A 62 17.72 27.48 11.24
N GLY A 63 18.54 27.28 10.20
CA GLY A 63 19.34 26.06 10.06
C GLY A 63 18.58 24.84 9.52
N ILE A 64 17.28 24.99 9.23
CA ILE A 64 16.43 23.92 8.68
C ILE A 64 16.25 24.17 7.19
N LYS A 65 16.65 23.20 6.36
CA LYS A 65 16.39 23.21 4.92
C LYS A 65 14.88 23.17 4.68
N VAL A 66 14.35 24.22 4.08
CA VAL A 66 12.96 24.26 3.63
C VAL A 66 12.92 23.64 2.25
N VAL A 67 12.23 22.51 2.13
CA VAL A 67 12.04 21.82 0.86
C VAL A 67 10.57 21.85 0.48
N ASP A 68 10.31 21.98 -0.81
CA ASP A 68 8.96 21.84 -1.37
C ASP A 68 8.96 20.75 -2.43
N ARG A 69 7.78 20.20 -2.67
CA ARG A 69 7.63 19.14 -3.66
C ARG A 69 7.53 19.78 -5.04
N MET A 70 8.43 19.37 -5.92
CA MET A 70 8.34 19.73 -7.33
C MET A 70 7.35 18.80 -8.02
N ILE A 71 6.21 19.35 -8.45
CA ILE A 71 5.18 18.63 -9.20
C ILE A 71 5.22 19.17 -10.62
N PRO A 72 5.55 18.37 -11.65
CA PRO A 72 5.49 18.82 -13.02
C PRO A 72 4.06 19.30 -13.36
N PRO A 73 3.88 20.52 -13.88
CA PRO A 73 2.57 21.05 -14.19
C PRO A 73 1.78 20.11 -15.09
N GLY A 74 0.57 19.78 -14.67
CA GLY A 74 -0.35 18.92 -15.39
C GLY A 74 -0.02 17.43 -15.36
N HIS A 75 0.81 16.93 -14.45
CA HIS A 75 1.09 15.49 -14.34
C HIS A 75 0.71 14.87 -12.99
N GLY A 76 0.76 15.65 -11.91
CA GLY A 76 0.76 15.07 -10.57
C GLY A 76 2.09 14.38 -10.26
N TRP A 77 2.11 13.52 -9.24
CA TRP A 77 3.30 12.80 -8.80
C TRP A 77 2.95 11.50 -8.08
N CYS A 78 3.93 10.61 -7.96
CA CYS A 78 3.81 9.30 -7.33
C CYS A 78 4.82 9.12 -6.19
N ARG A 79 4.44 8.35 -5.17
CA ARG A 79 5.39 7.72 -4.22
C ARG A 79 5.15 6.23 -4.10
N ALA A 80 6.23 5.48 -3.95
CA ALA A 80 6.17 4.07 -3.58
C ALA A 80 6.24 3.90 -2.06
N MET A 81 5.42 3.01 -1.52
CA MET A 81 5.37 2.62 -0.11
C MET A 81 5.43 1.11 0.01
N HIS A 82 6.03 0.63 1.09
CA HIS A 82 6.10 -0.81 1.36
C HIS A 82 4.71 -1.41 1.56
N VAL A 83 4.47 -2.56 0.92
CA VAL A 83 3.32 -3.43 1.20
C VAL A 83 3.84 -4.65 1.97
N PRO A 84 3.23 -4.99 3.12
CA PRO A 84 3.52 -6.23 3.84
C PRO A 84 3.50 -7.47 2.95
N GLU A 85 4.49 -8.34 3.09
CA GLU A 85 4.62 -9.57 2.29
C GLU A 85 3.43 -10.53 2.41
N ALA A 86 2.73 -10.53 3.55
CA ALA A 86 1.48 -11.28 3.70
C ALA A 86 0.38 -10.82 2.73
N LEU A 87 0.50 -9.63 2.13
CA LEU A 87 -0.46 -9.06 1.18
C LEU A 87 0.02 -9.15 -0.27
N TRP A 88 1.19 -9.74 -0.51
CA TRP A 88 1.69 -9.85 -1.87
C TRP A 88 0.81 -10.82 -2.69
N PRO A 89 0.63 -10.54 -3.99
CA PRO A 89 0.10 -11.52 -4.92
C PRO A 89 0.98 -12.77 -4.98
N ASP A 90 0.39 -13.91 -5.26
CA ASP A 90 1.14 -15.16 -5.42
C ASP A 90 2.13 -15.05 -6.58
N GLY A 91 3.33 -15.59 -6.39
CA GLY A 91 4.41 -15.48 -7.37
C GLY A 91 5.13 -14.13 -7.41
N ALA A 92 4.75 -13.14 -6.58
CA ALA A 92 5.49 -11.88 -6.51
C ALA A 92 6.77 -12.01 -5.67
N ASP A 93 7.86 -11.40 -6.14
CA ASP A 93 9.14 -11.30 -5.41
C ASP A 93 9.41 -9.89 -4.86
N LEU A 94 8.64 -8.90 -5.31
CA LEU A 94 8.59 -7.53 -4.85
C LEU A 94 7.15 -7.04 -4.98
N CYS A 95 6.63 -6.34 -3.97
CA CYS A 95 5.36 -5.64 -4.09
C CYS A 95 5.36 -4.36 -3.24
N VAL A 96 4.84 -3.29 -3.82
CA VAL A 96 4.72 -1.97 -3.21
C VAL A 96 3.36 -1.37 -3.55
N ARG A 97 2.95 -0.40 -2.75
CA ARG A 97 1.83 0.48 -3.05
C ARG A 97 2.41 1.73 -3.68
N VAL A 98 1.95 2.08 -4.87
CA VAL A 98 2.22 3.39 -5.47
C VAL A 98 1.01 4.27 -5.25
N GLU A 99 1.22 5.40 -4.60
CA GLU A 99 0.19 6.42 -4.44
C GLU A 99 0.42 7.53 -5.46
N TRP A 100 -0.56 7.80 -6.30
CA TRP A 100 -0.58 8.94 -7.21
C TRP A 100 -1.38 10.09 -6.59
N PHE A 101 -0.88 11.30 -6.75
CA PHE A 101 -1.49 12.55 -6.31
C PHE A 101 -1.60 13.50 -7.49
N PRO A 102 -2.72 14.23 -7.64
CA PRO A 102 -2.91 15.14 -8.74
C PRO A 102 -2.04 16.39 -8.65
N ASP A 103 -1.97 17.13 -9.75
CA ASP A 103 -1.51 18.52 -9.74
C ASP A 103 -2.50 19.38 -8.92
N PRO A 104 -2.04 20.09 -7.87
CA PRO A 104 -2.88 20.96 -7.06
C PRO A 104 -3.67 22.00 -7.85
N GLU A 105 -3.16 22.49 -8.99
CA GLU A 105 -3.85 23.50 -9.78
C GLU A 105 -5.03 22.90 -10.57
N ILE A 106 -4.88 21.67 -11.06
CA ILE A 106 -5.98 20.95 -11.71
C ILE A 106 -7.00 20.47 -10.67
N GLU A 107 -6.53 20.04 -9.50
CA GLU A 107 -7.36 19.58 -8.38
C GLU A 107 -8.33 20.66 -7.87
N LYS A 108 -7.92 21.94 -7.91
CA LYS A 108 -8.77 23.09 -7.55
C LYS A 108 -9.72 23.52 -8.67
N GLY A 109 -9.52 22.99 -9.88
CA GLY A 109 -10.28 23.33 -11.07
C GLY A 109 -11.68 22.72 -11.11
N ARG A 110 -12.28 22.71 -12.30
CA ARG A 110 -13.59 22.09 -12.52
C ARG A 110 -13.52 20.57 -12.33
N LEU A 111 -14.55 20.00 -11.70
CA LEU A 111 -14.60 18.57 -11.39
C LEU A 111 -14.50 17.70 -12.66
N ASP A 112 -15.21 18.02 -13.74
CA ASP A 112 -15.19 17.24 -14.98
C ASP A 112 -13.80 17.18 -15.62
N LEU A 113 -13.06 18.30 -15.60
CA LEU A 113 -11.67 18.36 -16.05
C LEU A 113 -10.75 17.54 -15.13
N PHE A 114 -10.98 17.61 -13.83
CA PHE A 114 -10.24 16.82 -12.86
C PHE A 114 -10.49 15.32 -13.02
N GLU A 115 -11.73 14.89 -13.29
CA GLU A 115 -12.04 13.47 -13.51
C GLU A 115 -11.39 12.90 -14.77
N ALA A 116 -11.44 13.65 -15.87
CA ALA A 116 -10.75 13.29 -17.10
C ALA A 116 -9.24 13.19 -16.87
N HIS A 117 -8.66 14.22 -16.23
CA HIS A 117 -7.25 14.26 -15.88
C HIS A 117 -6.82 13.10 -14.99
N TRP A 118 -7.59 12.79 -13.95
CA TRP A 118 -7.34 11.66 -13.05
C TRP A 118 -7.28 10.36 -13.85
N ARG A 119 -8.26 10.11 -14.73
CA ARG A 119 -8.32 8.89 -15.53
C ARG A 119 -7.11 8.77 -16.46
N ASP A 120 -6.80 9.83 -17.18
CA ASP A 120 -5.71 9.85 -18.15
C ASP A 120 -4.35 9.68 -17.46
N ARG A 121 -4.14 10.34 -16.32
CA ARG A 121 -2.87 10.24 -15.58
C ARG A 121 -2.70 8.92 -14.86
N VAL A 122 -3.74 8.36 -14.24
CA VAL A 122 -3.67 7.02 -13.65
C VAL A 122 -3.37 5.97 -14.73
N ALA A 123 -4.03 6.05 -15.90
CA ALA A 123 -3.73 5.17 -17.03
C ALA A 123 -2.28 5.32 -17.52
N ALA A 124 -1.76 6.54 -17.62
CA ALA A 124 -0.38 6.80 -18.00
C ALA A 124 0.63 6.23 -16.97
N VAL A 125 0.34 6.31 -15.68
CA VAL A 125 1.17 5.73 -14.61
C VAL A 125 1.21 4.20 -14.72
N VAL A 126 0.05 3.57 -14.95
CA VAL A 126 -0.06 2.11 -15.18
C VAL A 126 0.81 1.71 -16.36
N MET A 127 0.58 2.32 -17.53
CA MET A 127 1.33 2.01 -18.75
C MET A 127 2.84 2.24 -18.58
N GLY A 128 3.24 3.31 -17.90
CA GLY A 128 4.64 3.62 -17.63
C GLY A 128 5.33 2.56 -16.78
N LEU A 129 4.68 2.12 -15.69
CA LEU A 129 5.23 1.07 -14.82
C LEU A 129 5.23 -0.31 -15.50
N GLU A 130 4.20 -0.62 -16.29
CA GLU A 130 4.16 -1.85 -17.10
C GLU A 130 5.27 -1.88 -18.15
N SER A 131 5.59 -0.73 -18.78
CA SER A 131 6.65 -0.63 -19.78
C SER A 131 8.05 -0.94 -19.25
N VAL A 132 8.24 -0.88 -17.92
CA VAL A 132 9.50 -1.23 -17.24
C VAL A 132 9.42 -2.58 -16.52
N GLY A 133 8.41 -3.39 -16.82
CA GLY A 133 8.32 -4.79 -16.40
C GLY A 133 7.62 -5.05 -15.06
N PHE A 134 6.92 -4.07 -14.49
CA PHE A 134 6.04 -4.32 -13.35
C PHE A 134 4.65 -4.77 -13.79
N VAL A 135 3.97 -5.50 -12.92
CA VAL A 135 2.52 -5.70 -12.99
C VAL A 135 1.86 -4.66 -12.11
N VAL A 136 0.79 -4.05 -12.62
CA VAL A 136 0.04 -3.00 -11.91
C VAL A 136 -1.41 -3.42 -11.76
N GLN A 137 -1.94 -3.29 -10.54
CA GLN A 137 -3.34 -3.56 -10.24
C GLN A 137 -3.94 -2.43 -9.41
N LEU A 138 -5.26 -2.27 -9.48
CA LEU A 138 -6.02 -1.34 -8.66
C LEU A 138 -6.98 -2.13 -7.75
N PRO A 139 -6.46 -2.85 -6.73
CA PRO A 139 -7.32 -3.59 -5.79
C PRO A 139 -8.19 -2.65 -4.94
N GLY A 140 -9.17 -3.25 -4.27
CA GLY A 140 -10.06 -2.56 -3.34
C GLY A 140 -11.34 -2.01 -3.99
N PRO A 141 -12.13 -1.24 -3.23
CA PRO A 141 -13.30 -0.55 -3.74
C PRO A 141 -12.96 0.32 -4.95
N LYS A 142 -13.95 0.50 -5.86
CA LYS A 142 -13.78 1.38 -7.02
C LYS A 142 -13.29 2.76 -6.58
N GLN A 143 -12.14 3.16 -7.10
CA GLN A 143 -11.55 4.47 -6.86
C GLN A 143 -12.18 5.51 -7.78
N SER A 144 -12.44 6.69 -7.24
CA SER A 144 -13.00 7.81 -7.99
C SER A 144 -12.42 9.13 -7.46
N PRO A 145 -12.05 10.07 -8.34
CA PRO A 145 -11.61 11.43 -7.97
C PRO A 145 -12.60 12.16 -7.05
N THR A 146 -13.90 11.84 -7.11
CA THR A 146 -14.94 12.39 -6.21
C THR A 146 -14.76 11.97 -4.76
N ASP A 147 -14.33 10.73 -4.55
CA ASP A 147 -14.28 10.06 -3.25
C ASP A 147 -12.87 10.17 -2.67
N ARG A 148 -11.88 10.05 -3.55
CA ARG A 148 -10.46 10.08 -3.28
C ARG A 148 -9.73 10.81 -4.41
N ARG A 149 -9.14 11.97 -4.09
CA ARG A 149 -8.47 12.81 -5.09
C ARG A 149 -7.22 12.18 -5.70
N GLY A 150 -6.53 11.31 -4.96
CA GLY A 150 -5.41 10.50 -5.47
C GLY A 150 -5.86 9.14 -5.99
N ALA A 151 -4.89 8.29 -6.30
CA ALA A 151 -5.11 6.88 -6.64
C ALA A 151 -4.09 5.99 -5.94
N ASP A 152 -4.49 4.78 -5.58
CA ASP A 152 -3.58 3.73 -5.13
C ASP A 152 -3.45 2.66 -6.19
N LEU A 153 -2.20 2.24 -6.43
CA LEU A 153 -1.85 1.17 -7.35
C LEU A 153 -1.00 0.14 -6.60
N LEU A 154 -1.25 -1.13 -6.86
CA LEU A 154 -0.47 -2.24 -6.34
C LEU A 154 0.50 -2.61 -7.43
N VAL A 155 1.78 -2.40 -7.17
CA VAL A 155 2.84 -2.53 -8.17
C VAL A 155 3.76 -3.63 -7.70
N TYR A 156 3.93 -4.66 -8.51
CA TYR A 156 4.70 -5.82 -8.12
C TYR A 156 5.48 -6.41 -9.29
N ARG A 157 6.49 -7.21 -8.95
CA ARG A 157 7.29 -7.97 -9.90
C ARG A 157 7.08 -9.45 -9.63
N LEU A 158 6.90 -10.22 -10.70
CA LEU A 158 6.74 -11.66 -10.64
C LEU A 158 8.09 -12.35 -10.69
N VAL A 159 8.22 -13.48 -9.99
CA VAL A 159 9.31 -14.43 -10.25
C VAL A 159 9.21 -14.96 -11.68
N GLU A 160 10.34 -15.37 -12.24
CA GLU A 160 10.38 -15.98 -13.57
C GLU A 160 9.43 -17.18 -13.65
N GLY A 161 8.60 -17.21 -14.69
CA GLY A 161 7.59 -18.26 -14.93
C GLY A 161 6.28 -18.10 -14.16
N ALA A 162 6.15 -17.15 -13.23
CA ALA A 162 4.87 -16.87 -12.58
C ALA A 162 3.94 -16.04 -13.47
N ALA A 163 2.63 -16.25 -13.31
CA ALA A 163 1.59 -15.50 -14.01
C ALA A 163 0.94 -14.46 -13.08
N PRO A 164 0.50 -13.30 -13.60
CA PRO A 164 -0.29 -12.35 -12.83
C PRO A 164 -1.58 -12.99 -12.31
N VAL A 165 -1.90 -12.76 -11.04
CA VAL A 165 -3.20 -13.17 -10.47
C VAL A 165 -4.27 -12.19 -10.93
N SER A 166 -5.29 -12.66 -11.65
CA SER A 166 -6.44 -11.82 -12.00
C SER A 166 -7.28 -11.56 -10.76
N LEU A 167 -7.52 -10.28 -10.44
CA LEU A 167 -8.44 -9.91 -9.37
C LEU A 167 -9.89 -10.01 -9.88
N PRO A 168 -10.85 -10.48 -9.05
CA PRO A 168 -12.24 -10.51 -9.43
C PRO A 168 -12.82 -9.09 -9.50
N ALA A 169 -13.57 -8.80 -10.57
CA ALA A 169 -14.14 -7.47 -10.81
C ALA A 169 -15.20 -7.06 -9.77
N ASP A 170 -15.88 -8.04 -9.17
CA ASP A 170 -16.92 -7.86 -8.16
C ASP A 170 -16.40 -8.06 -6.72
N GLY A 171 -15.09 -8.33 -6.55
CA GLY A 171 -14.47 -8.65 -5.27
C GLY A 171 -14.68 -7.62 -4.16
N TRP A 172 -14.98 -6.38 -4.51
CA TRP A 172 -15.21 -5.31 -3.52
C TRP A 172 -16.53 -4.58 -3.77
N ALA A 173 -17.43 -5.16 -4.57
CA ALA A 173 -18.71 -4.53 -4.93
C ALA A 173 -19.64 -4.35 -3.71
N HIS A 174 -19.48 -5.18 -2.67
CA HIS A 174 -20.20 -5.09 -1.41
C HIS A 174 -19.68 -3.99 -0.48
N LEU A 175 -18.47 -3.47 -0.72
CA LEU A 175 -17.94 -2.37 0.07
C LEU A 175 -18.49 -1.04 -0.46
N GLU A 176 -18.93 -0.19 0.46
CA GLU A 176 -19.14 1.21 0.12
C GLU A 176 -17.83 1.78 -0.47
N ARG A 177 -17.98 2.69 -1.45
CA ARG A 177 -16.85 3.47 -1.99
C ARG A 177 -16.08 4.15 -0.86
N TYR A 178 -14.84 4.56 -1.13
CA TYR A 178 -13.99 5.27 -0.16
C TYR A 178 -14.64 6.57 0.34
N ARG A 179 -15.55 6.49 1.32
CA ARG A 179 -16.10 7.68 1.95
C ARG A 179 -14.99 8.32 2.78
N ARG A 180 -14.83 9.64 2.65
CA ARG A 180 -14.10 10.43 3.66
C ARG A 180 -14.75 10.14 5.00
N ARG A 181 -14.02 9.51 5.92
CA ARG A 181 -14.51 9.29 7.29
C ARG A 181 -14.86 10.66 7.88
N PRO A 182 -16.09 10.89 8.33
CA PRO A 182 -16.42 12.10 9.07
C PRO A 182 -15.51 12.22 10.30
N PRO A 183 -15.11 13.44 10.69
CA PRO A 183 -14.48 13.66 11.99
C PRO A 183 -15.36 13.04 13.10
N GLY A 184 -14.79 12.16 13.91
CA GLY A 184 -15.50 11.50 15.01
C GLY A 184 -16.28 10.22 14.65
N TRP A 185 -16.12 9.67 13.44
CA TRP A 185 -16.66 8.35 13.10
C TRP A 185 -16.09 7.27 14.04
N ARG A 186 -16.95 6.69 14.89
CA ARG A 186 -16.62 5.68 15.91
C ARG A 186 -17.18 4.29 15.61
N GLU A 187 -17.97 4.13 14.55
CA GLU A 187 -18.56 2.83 14.20
C GLU A 187 -17.46 1.83 13.82
N GLY A 188 -17.59 0.62 14.38
CA GLY A 188 -16.59 -0.43 14.49
C GLY A 188 -15.67 -0.50 13.28
N THR A 189 -14.48 0.07 13.43
CA THR A 189 -13.43 -0.20 12.46
C THR A 189 -13.14 -1.70 12.51
N PRO A 190 -12.80 -2.34 11.38
CA PRO A 190 -12.36 -3.74 11.39
C PRO A 190 -11.24 -4.01 12.39
N GLU A 191 -10.36 -3.02 12.60
CA GLU A 191 -9.41 -3.03 13.72
C GLU A 191 -10.12 -3.12 15.08
N GLY A 192 -11.10 -2.24 15.34
CA GLY A 192 -11.86 -2.20 16.59
C GLY A 192 -12.51 -3.54 16.92
N ALA A 193 -13.15 -4.20 15.95
CA ALA A 193 -13.78 -5.50 16.14
C ALA A 193 -12.75 -6.57 16.55
N VAL A 194 -11.64 -6.68 15.82
CA VAL A 194 -10.56 -7.64 16.15
C VAL A 194 -9.94 -7.31 17.51
N ARG A 195 -9.72 -6.02 17.79
CA ARG A 195 -9.15 -5.54 19.04
C ARG A 195 -10.07 -5.87 20.23
N ASP A 196 -11.37 -5.67 20.11
CA ASP A 196 -12.30 -5.97 21.19
C ASP A 196 -12.33 -7.48 21.49
N ARG A 197 -12.31 -8.33 20.46
CA ARG A 197 -12.15 -9.79 20.63
C ARG A 197 -10.83 -10.16 21.32
N LEU A 198 -9.71 -9.59 20.91
CA LEU A 198 -8.42 -9.79 21.59
C LEU A 198 -8.45 -9.32 23.05
N ARG A 199 -9.21 -8.26 23.36
CA ARG A 199 -9.39 -7.77 24.74
C ARG A 199 -10.17 -8.78 25.58
N GLU A 200 -11.30 -9.26 25.06
CA GLU A 200 -12.17 -10.25 25.72
C GLU A 200 -11.40 -11.53 26.04
N ALA A 201 -10.48 -11.94 25.16
CA ALA A 201 -9.60 -13.08 25.37
C ALA A 201 -8.39 -12.81 26.30
N GLY A 202 -8.26 -11.60 26.84
CA GLY A 202 -7.14 -11.20 27.71
C GLY A 202 -5.80 -11.07 26.98
N MET A 203 -5.80 -10.98 25.64
CA MET A 203 -4.58 -10.99 24.81
C MET A 203 -3.97 -9.59 24.62
N LEU A 204 -4.72 -8.50 24.81
CA LEU A 204 -4.21 -7.14 24.58
C LEU A 204 -3.37 -6.53 25.70
N SER A 205 -3.34 -7.12 26.90
CA SER A 205 -2.85 -6.42 28.08
C SER A 205 -1.32 -6.45 28.20
N ARG A 206 -0.69 -5.27 28.23
CA ARG A 206 0.68 -5.06 28.73
C ARG A 206 0.62 -4.74 30.23
N VAL A 207 0.51 -5.75 31.08
CA VAL A 207 0.82 -5.54 32.51
C VAL A 207 2.31 -5.81 32.72
N GLY A 208 3.04 -4.85 33.27
CA GLY A 208 4.42 -5.06 33.76
C GLY A 208 5.50 -5.32 32.70
N GLY A 209 5.37 -4.78 31.48
CA GLY A 209 6.37 -4.98 30.41
C GLY A 209 6.23 -6.30 29.65
N ALA A 210 5.14 -7.05 29.85
CA ALA A 210 4.87 -8.29 29.14
C ALA A 210 4.54 -8.08 27.65
N ALA A 211 4.72 -9.15 26.86
CA ALA A 211 4.42 -9.17 25.44
C ALA A 211 2.91 -8.98 25.23
N ALA A 212 2.51 -8.23 24.20
CA ALA A 212 1.11 -7.98 23.94
C ALA A 212 0.76 -8.18 22.47
N TYR A 213 -0.41 -8.76 22.23
CA TYR A 213 -1.01 -8.78 20.92
C TYR A 213 -1.54 -7.40 20.58
N PHE A 214 -1.66 -7.11 19.30
CA PHE A 214 -2.18 -5.84 18.83
C PHE A 214 -2.93 -6.04 17.51
N ALA A 215 -3.85 -5.12 17.24
CA ALA A 215 -4.53 -4.99 15.95
C ALA A 215 -4.34 -3.56 15.44
N ARG A 216 -4.18 -3.39 14.13
CA ARG A 216 -4.11 -2.11 13.43
C ARG A 216 -4.99 -2.14 12.20
N GLU A 217 -5.53 -0.98 11.86
CA GLU A 217 -6.26 -0.79 10.62
C GLU A 217 -5.43 -1.21 9.40
N LEU A 218 -6.06 -2.00 8.53
CA LEU A 218 -5.57 -2.27 7.19
C LEU A 218 -6.37 -1.40 6.21
N ASP A 219 -5.68 -0.69 5.33
CA ASP A 219 -6.33 0.10 4.27
C ASP A 219 -7.20 -0.81 3.38
N ARG A 220 -8.44 -0.40 3.08
CA ARG A 220 -9.37 -1.14 2.19
C ARG A 220 -8.77 -1.45 0.82
N PHE A 221 -7.79 -0.67 0.39
CA PHE A 221 -7.02 -0.93 -0.82
C PHE A 221 -6.32 -2.30 -0.80
N LEU A 222 -5.90 -2.74 0.39
CA LEU A 222 -5.15 -3.97 0.60
C LEU A 222 -6.03 -5.12 1.09
N TRP A 223 -7.34 -4.93 1.15
CA TRP A 223 -8.24 -5.98 1.63
C TRP A 223 -8.35 -7.10 0.61
N PRO A 224 -8.33 -8.38 1.04
CA PRO A 224 -8.64 -9.49 0.16
C PRO A 224 -10.04 -9.32 -0.50
N PRO A 225 -10.24 -9.85 -1.71
CA PRO A 225 -11.57 -9.91 -2.32
C PRO A 225 -12.60 -10.54 -1.39
N TYR A 226 -13.84 -10.06 -1.50
CA TYR A 226 -15.02 -10.47 -0.75
C TYR A 226 -14.92 -10.26 0.76
N SER A 227 -13.87 -9.61 1.27
CA SER A 227 -13.74 -9.39 2.71
C SER A 227 -14.62 -8.24 3.21
N SER A 228 -15.32 -8.44 4.33
CA SER A 228 -16.14 -7.42 4.99
C SER A 228 -15.38 -6.68 6.10
N GLU A 229 -14.36 -7.33 6.66
CA GLU A 229 -13.49 -6.82 7.70
C GLU A 229 -12.07 -7.32 7.40
N ALA A 230 -11.05 -6.45 7.56
CA ALA A 230 -9.66 -6.88 7.55
C ALA A 230 -8.79 -5.99 8.46
N ALA A 231 -7.82 -6.61 9.14
CA ALA A 231 -6.90 -5.94 10.04
C ALA A 231 -5.51 -6.57 9.99
N TYR A 232 -4.51 -5.74 10.30
CA TYR A 232 -3.17 -6.19 10.61
C TYR A 232 -3.13 -6.62 12.08
N VAL A 233 -2.84 -7.88 12.35
CA VAL A 233 -2.86 -8.43 13.72
C VAL A 233 -1.52 -9.06 14.01
N GLY A 234 -0.94 -8.76 15.16
CA GLY A 234 0.38 -9.27 15.48
C GLY A 234 0.65 -9.35 16.95
N TRP A 235 1.90 -9.67 17.25
CA TRP A 235 2.41 -9.82 18.60
C TRP A 235 3.66 -8.97 18.76
N CYS A 236 3.68 -8.12 19.78
CA CYS A 236 4.85 -7.35 20.16
C CYS A 236 5.67 -8.20 21.17
N PRO A 237 6.81 -8.77 20.74
CA PRO A 237 7.66 -9.59 21.61
C PRO A 237 8.22 -8.76 22.78
N VAL A 238 8.50 -9.44 23.90
CA VAL A 238 9.38 -8.88 24.94
C VAL A 238 10.84 -8.99 24.52
N GLU A 239 11.68 -8.14 25.10
CA GLU A 239 13.13 -8.27 24.96
C GLU A 239 13.57 -9.69 25.38
N GLY A 240 14.47 -10.29 24.59
CA GLY A 240 14.94 -11.66 24.81
C GLY A 240 13.96 -12.77 24.42
N ALA A 241 12.82 -12.47 23.79
CA ALA A 241 11.90 -13.49 23.31
C ALA A 241 12.59 -14.46 22.33
N SER A 242 12.50 -15.77 22.63
CA SER A 242 13.07 -16.82 21.77
C SER A 242 12.20 -17.11 20.56
N LEU A 243 12.78 -17.66 19.49
CA LEU A 243 12.04 -18.08 18.29
C LEU A 243 10.90 -19.08 18.61
N LYS A 244 11.09 -19.94 19.62
CA LYS A 244 10.04 -20.83 20.12
C LYS A 244 8.88 -20.04 20.71
N GLY A 245 9.16 -18.97 21.47
CA GLY A 245 8.17 -18.05 22.00
C GLY A 245 7.38 -17.33 20.92
N TYR A 246 8.05 -16.85 19.87
CA TYR A 246 7.40 -16.25 18.68
C TYR A 246 6.42 -17.23 18.03
N ARG A 247 6.88 -18.45 17.74
CA ARG A 247 6.04 -19.48 17.10
C ARG A 247 4.83 -19.84 17.95
N LEU A 248 5.01 -19.99 19.27
CA LEU A 248 3.90 -20.27 20.19
C LEU A 248 2.90 -19.12 20.25
N ALA A 249 3.37 -17.88 20.30
CA ALA A 249 2.49 -16.70 20.33
C ALA A 249 1.69 -16.58 19.03
N MET A 250 2.34 -16.73 17.88
CA MET A 250 1.66 -16.64 16.59
C MET A 250 0.71 -17.81 16.34
N SER A 251 1.05 -19.02 16.77
CA SER A 251 0.13 -20.17 16.71
C SER A 251 -1.09 -19.98 17.62
N ARG A 252 -0.93 -19.39 18.80
CA ARG A 252 -2.06 -19.01 19.66
C ARG A 252 -2.93 -17.94 19.02
N LEU A 253 -2.32 -16.93 18.40
CA LEU A 253 -3.05 -15.88 17.70
C LEU A 253 -3.86 -16.44 16.53
N ASP A 254 -3.24 -17.30 15.73
CA ASP A 254 -3.88 -17.97 14.59
C ASP A 254 -5.10 -18.80 15.03
N ALA A 255 -4.91 -19.68 16.01
CA ALA A 255 -5.99 -20.48 16.58
C ALA A 255 -7.13 -19.61 17.16
N PHE A 256 -6.78 -18.50 17.82
CA PHE A 256 -7.76 -17.55 18.34
C PHE A 256 -8.57 -16.87 17.23
N LEU A 257 -7.89 -16.38 16.18
CA LEU A 257 -8.55 -15.70 15.06
C LEU A 257 -9.50 -16.64 14.31
N HIS A 258 -9.07 -17.88 14.04
CA HIS A 258 -9.92 -18.89 13.45
C HIS A 258 -11.14 -19.23 14.33
N ALA A 259 -10.94 -19.39 15.65
CA ALA A 259 -12.05 -19.61 16.58
C ALA A 259 -13.03 -18.42 16.63
N ALA A 260 -12.56 -17.21 16.35
CA ALA A 260 -13.37 -15.99 16.24
C ALA A 260 -13.98 -15.77 14.83
N GLY A 261 -13.86 -16.75 13.93
CA GLY A 261 -14.42 -16.71 12.57
C GLY A 261 -13.70 -15.72 11.65
N TYR A 262 -12.37 -15.63 11.78
CA TYR A 262 -11.51 -14.92 10.83
C TYR A 262 -10.69 -15.93 10.03
N GLU A 263 -10.49 -15.62 8.76
CA GLU A 263 -9.44 -16.17 7.92
C GLU A 263 -8.12 -15.44 8.21
N VAL A 264 -7.01 -16.18 8.08
CA VAL A 264 -5.68 -15.68 8.41
C VAL A 264 -4.74 -15.87 7.22
N LYS A 265 -4.20 -14.75 6.71
CA LYS A 265 -3.10 -14.78 5.72
C LYS A 265 -1.78 -14.50 6.43
N VAL A 266 -0.89 -15.49 6.39
CA VAL A 266 0.44 -15.43 6.99
C VAL A 266 1.49 -14.97 5.98
N HIS A 267 2.59 -14.43 6.50
CA HIS A 267 3.78 -14.13 5.71
C HIS A 267 4.43 -15.45 5.20
N PRO A 268 4.85 -15.56 3.93
CA PRO A 268 5.40 -16.81 3.38
C PRO A 268 6.78 -17.18 3.93
N ARG A 269 7.61 -16.20 4.31
CA ARG A 269 8.90 -16.44 4.97
C ARG A 269 8.74 -16.63 6.48
N PRO A 270 9.61 -17.43 7.12
CA PRO A 270 9.71 -17.48 8.58
C PRO A 270 10.05 -16.10 9.17
N TRP A 271 9.50 -15.78 10.33
CA TRP A 271 9.88 -14.58 11.08
C TRP A 271 11.33 -14.68 11.57
N ALA A 272 12.08 -13.58 11.45
CA ALA A 272 13.40 -13.46 12.05
C ALA A 272 13.28 -12.87 13.47
N LEU A 273 14.30 -13.11 14.31
CA LEU A 273 14.38 -12.46 15.62
C LEU A 273 14.55 -10.95 15.42
N GLY A 274 13.73 -10.16 16.12
CA GLY A 274 13.72 -8.70 16.01
C GLY A 274 12.63 -8.15 15.08
N ASP A 275 12.01 -9.00 14.26
CA ASP A 275 10.80 -8.63 13.53
C ASP A 275 9.61 -8.54 14.49
N VAL A 276 8.63 -7.69 14.16
CA VAL A 276 7.30 -7.78 14.78
C VAL A 276 6.49 -8.75 13.95
N PRO A 277 6.18 -9.97 14.43
CA PRO A 277 5.39 -10.92 13.67
C PRO A 277 3.94 -10.46 13.58
N TYR A 278 3.36 -10.65 12.41
CA TYR A 278 1.98 -10.29 12.12
C TYR A 278 1.39 -11.21 11.07
N VAL A 279 0.07 -11.15 11.00
CA VAL A 279 -0.79 -11.78 10.02
C VAL A 279 -1.83 -10.76 9.54
N ILE A 280 -2.50 -11.08 8.45
CA ILE A 280 -3.70 -10.37 8.03
C ILE A 280 -4.89 -11.22 8.43
N ALA A 281 -5.69 -10.70 9.36
CA ALA A 281 -6.96 -11.32 9.74
C ALA A 281 -8.07 -10.67 8.91
N TYR A 282 -8.94 -11.47 8.31
CA TYR A 282 -10.07 -10.96 7.53
C TYR A 282 -11.28 -11.88 7.62
N ARG A 283 -12.47 -11.37 7.31
CA ARG A 283 -13.71 -12.17 7.27
C ARG A 283 -14.37 -12.01 5.91
N ILE A 284 -14.88 -13.11 5.35
CA ILE A 284 -15.63 -13.08 4.09
C ILE A 284 -17.02 -12.47 4.32
N ALA A 285 -17.47 -11.65 3.38
CA ALA A 285 -18.77 -11.01 3.42
C ALA A 285 -19.88 -12.05 3.23
N GLY A 286 -20.97 -11.89 3.99
CA GLY A 286 -22.11 -12.81 3.95
C GLY A 286 -21.97 -14.03 4.87
N GLU A 287 -20.81 -14.26 5.48
CA GLU A 287 -20.67 -15.28 6.52
C GLU A 287 -21.27 -14.80 7.86
N PRO A 288 -22.00 -15.67 8.58
CA PRO A 288 -22.60 -15.31 9.86
C PRO A 288 -21.54 -14.94 10.90
N ARG A 289 -21.83 -13.93 11.74
CA ARG A 289 -20.99 -13.56 12.88
C ARG A 289 -21.15 -14.61 13.97
N ALA A 290 -20.05 -15.29 14.33
CA ALA A 290 -19.95 -16.17 15.49
C ALA A 290 -19.94 -15.40 16.82
#